data_AF-A0A9Q4JB60-F1
#
_entry.id   AF-A0A9Q4JB60-F1
#
_cell.length_a   1.000
_cell.length_b   1.000
_cell.length_c   1.000
_cell.angle_alpha   90.00
_cell.angle_beta   90.00
_cell.angle_gamma   90.00
#
_symmetry.space_group_name_H-M   'P 1'
#
loop_
_entity.id
_entity.type
_entity.pdbx_description
1 polymer ?
#
loop_
_entity_poly.entity_id
_entity_poly.type
_entity_poly.pdbx_seq_one_letter_code
_entity_poly.pdbx_strand_id
1 'polypeptide(L)'
;MTYLIVIGCIALYMGYFFYVKQKNAQRAAVVNQTDFKAEFAKVEAYRKQFLDSDGLFLKEAMKQARIDAVNYANIEYTLADSLKNDMKNKLKGMATLGTVRFRSVHTPKYLVLSGDTLHLFDTDTDGEIDTHLTFPPLRLKESRLIEYPLAGQEKAQAEARGNNVKTYKLSLQTDDKPLELIIYSCLIFTNIPETPGSPEEAVRDIVVANDFLKQLGDLYPNLKMRLPIL
;
A
#
# COMPACT_ATOMS: atom_id res chain seq x y z
N MET A 1 -18.99 -32.81 -26.48
CA MET A 1 -17.54 -32.49 -26.42
C MET A 1 -17.29 -31.15 -25.72
N THR A 2 -17.97 -30.06 -26.11
CA THR A 2 -17.82 -28.72 -25.51
C THR A 2 -18.10 -28.66 -24.00
N TYR A 3 -19.14 -29.35 -23.51
CA TYR A 3 -19.47 -29.38 -22.07
C TYR A 3 -18.40 -30.05 -21.20
N LEU A 4 -17.73 -31.09 -21.70
CA LEU A 4 -16.65 -31.76 -20.96
C LEU A 4 -15.40 -30.88 -20.85
N ILE A 5 -15.12 -30.09 -21.89
CA ILE A 5 -14.03 -29.10 -21.87
C ILE A 5 -14.36 -28.00 -20.84
N VAL A 6 -15.59 -27.48 -20.84
CA VAL A 6 -16.02 -26.45 -19.89
C VAL A 6 -15.96 -26.96 -18.44
N ILE A 7 -16.45 -28.18 -18.18
CA ILE A 7 -16.38 -28.80 -16.84
C ILE A 7 -14.92 -28.99 -16.42
N GLY A 8 -14.04 -29.45 -17.32
CA GLY A 8 -12.61 -29.58 -17.07
C GLY A 8 -11.95 -28.25 -16.70
N CYS A 9 -12.25 -27.17 -17.42
CA CYS A 9 -11.74 -25.83 -17.12
C CYS A 9 -12.23 -25.32 -15.75
N ILE A 10 -13.49 -25.53 -15.41
CA ILE A 10 -14.05 -25.14 -14.10
C ILE A 10 -13.37 -25.91 -12.96
N ALA A 11 -13.18 -27.22 -13.12
CA ALA A 11 -12.50 -28.05 -12.13
C ALA A 11 -11.04 -27.62 -11.91
N LEU A 12 -10.29 -27.35 -12.99
CA LEU A 12 -8.92 -26.84 -12.91
C LEU A 12 -8.85 -25.47 -12.23
N TYR A 13 -9.77 -24.56 -12.58
CA TYR A 13 -9.83 -23.24 -11.95
C TYR A 13 -10.14 -23.34 -10.45
N MET A 14 -11.13 -24.16 -10.06
CA MET A 14 -11.43 -24.38 -8.64
C MET A 14 -10.25 -25.00 -7.89
N GLY A 15 -9.60 -26.02 -8.47
CA GLY A 15 -8.41 -26.65 -7.87
C GLY A 15 -7.29 -25.64 -7.64
N TYR A 16 -6.99 -24.81 -8.64
CA TYR A 16 -6.01 -23.73 -8.53
C TYR A 16 -6.40 -22.69 -7.46
N PHE A 17 -7.67 -22.28 -7.44
CA PHE A 17 -8.18 -21.32 -6.45
C PHE A 17 -8.03 -21.83 -5.01
N PHE A 18 -8.41 -23.09 -4.74
CA PHE A 18 -8.25 -23.69 -3.41
C PHE A 18 -6.77 -23.85 -3.02
N TYR A 19 -5.91 -24.24 -3.96
CA TYR A 19 -4.48 -24.33 -3.73
C TYR A 19 -3.86 -22.99 -3.32
N VAL A 20 -4.15 -21.92 -4.06
CA VAL A 20 -3.65 -20.56 -3.74
C VAL A 20 -4.20 -20.11 -2.39
N LYS A 21 -5.49 -20.31 -2.12
CA LYS A 21 -6.12 -19.96 -0.84
C LYS A 21 -5.45 -20.68 0.33
N GLN A 22 -5.19 -21.98 0.21
CA GLN A 22 -4.53 -22.76 1.26
C GLN A 22 -3.09 -22.31 1.49
N LYS A 23 -2.33 -22.06 0.41
CA LYS A 23 -0.96 -21.54 0.49
C LYS A 23 -0.90 -20.18 1.19
N ASN A 24 -1.82 -19.27 0.86
CA ASN A 24 -1.90 -17.96 1.50
C ASN A 24 -2.28 -18.08 2.98
N ALA A 25 -3.21 -18.98 3.33
CA ALA A 25 -3.58 -19.23 4.72
C ALA A 25 -2.41 -19.77 5.56
N GLN A 26 -1.59 -20.66 4.99
CA GLN A 26 -0.39 -21.17 5.67
C GLN A 26 0.63 -20.05 5.91
N ARG A 27 0.87 -19.19 4.92
CA ARG A 27 1.76 -18.03 5.05
C ARG A 27 1.26 -17.06 6.12
N ALA A 28 -0.02 -16.69 6.07
CA ALA A 28 -0.64 -15.84 7.07
C ALA A 28 -0.54 -16.46 8.47
N ALA A 29 -0.70 -17.78 8.61
CA ALA A 29 -0.54 -18.47 9.89
C ALA A 29 0.87 -18.33 10.47
N VAL A 30 1.92 -18.45 9.64
CA VAL A 30 3.31 -18.20 10.07
C VAL A 30 3.47 -16.77 10.55
N VAL A 31 3.01 -15.79 9.77
CA VAL A 31 3.09 -14.37 10.14
C VAL A 31 2.31 -14.08 11.43
N ASN A 32 1.15 -14.69 11.62
CA ASN A 32 0.31 -14.48 12.81
C ASN A 32 0.91 -15.10 14.09
N GLN A 33 1.83 -16.06 13.97
CA GLN A 33 2.54 -16.67 15.10
C GLN A 33 3.85 -15.95 15.44
N THR A 34 4.27 -14.99 14.62
CA THR A 34 5.47 -14.19 14.85
C THR A 34 5.33 -13.32 16.11
N ASP A 35 6.38 -13.31 16.94
CA ASP A 35 6.52 -12.33 18.02
C ASP A 35 6.90 -10.97 17.44
N PHE A 36 5.90 -10.20 17.04
CA PHE A 36 6.14 -8.89 16.46
C PHE A 36 6.79 -7.89 17.40
N LYS A 37 6.68 -8.07 18.72
CA LYS A 37 7.36 -7.19 19.67
C LYS A 37 8.87 -7.39 19.61
N ALA A 38 9.32 -8.65 19.48
CA ALA A 38 10.72 -8.98 19.24
C ALA A 38 11.18 -8.54 17.84
N GLU A 39 10.36 -8.75 16.81
CA GLU A 39 10.70 -8.34 15.44
C GLU A 39 10.77 -6.81 15.28
N PHE A 40 9.97 -6.04 16.02
CA PHE A 40 10.01 -4.59 16.00
C PHE A 40 11.34 -4.03 16.49
N ALA A 41 12.09 -4.76 17.32
CA ALA A 41 13.45 -4.37 17.71
C ALA A 41 14.44 -4.38 16.54
N LYS A 42 14.11 -5.03 15.41
CA LYS A 42 14.94 -5.11 14.20
C LYS A 42 14.55 -4.07 13.14
N VAL A 43 13.67 -3.12 13.48
CA VAL A 43 13.09 -2.17 12.54
C VAL A 43 14.11 -1.40 11.71
N GLU A 44 15.23 -0.96 12.29
CA GLU A 44 16.26 -0.24 11.55
C GLU A 44 16.91 -1.12 10.47
N ALA A 45 17.14 -2.40 10.77
CA ALA A 45 17.69 -3.36 9.82
C ALA A 45 16.68 -3.64 8.69
N TYR A 46 15.40 -3.79 9.01
CA TYR A 46 14.34 -3.99 8.02
C TYR A 46 14.11 -2.78 7.14
N ARG A 47 14.11 -1.57 7.71
CA ARG A 47 14.02 -0.33 6.93
C ARG A 47 15.23 -0.17 6.03
N LYS A 48 16.44 -0.47 6.52
CA LYS A 48 17.64 -0.47 5.70
C LYS A 48 17.55 -1.47 4.55
N GLN A 49 17.15 -2.70 4.82
CA GLN A 49 16.95 -3.73 3.81
C GLN A 49 15.97 -3.27 2.73
N PHE A 50 14.83 -2.69 3.12
CA PHE A 50 13.85 -2.13 2.20
C PHE A 50 14.46 -1.01 1.33
N LEU A 51 15.18 -0.07 1.94
CA LEU A 51 15.79 1.05 1.21
C LEU A 51 17.02 0.62 0.38
N ASP A 52 17.60 -0.54 0.62
CA ASP A 52 18.69 -1.12 -0.18
C ASP A 52 18.16 -2.00 -1.34
N SER A 53 16.85 -2.34 -1.32
CA SER A 53 16.18 -3.07 -2.40
C SER A 53 15.08 -2.23 -3.06
N ASP A 54 13.86 -2.33 -2.53
CA ASP A 54 12.63 -1.90 -3.20
C ASP A 54 12.50 -0.37 -3.16
N GLY A 55 13.05 0.26 -2.11
CA GLY A 55 13.02 1.70 -1.87
C GLY A 55 14.31 2.44 -2.24
N LEU A 56 15.21 1.85 -3.05
CA LEU A 56 16.50 2.48 -3.39
C LEU A 56 16.33 3.87 -4.01
N PHE A 57 15.38 4.00 -4.94
CA PHE A 57 15.05 5.27 -5.60
C PHE A 57 14.61 6.36 -4.60
N LEU A 58 14.05 6.01 -3.44
CA LEU A 58 13.69 6.98 -2.40
C LEU A 58 14.93 7.63 -1.77
N LYS A 59 16.06 6.91 -1.67
CA LYS A 59 17.31 7.51 -1.19
C LYS A 59 17.85 8.56 -2.16
N GLU A 60 17.73 8.27 -3.47
CA GLU A 60 18.13 9.19 -4.53
C GLU A 60 17.22 10.43 -4.53
N ALA A 61 15.91 10.22 -4.45
CA ALA A 61 14.90 11.27 -4.36
C ALA A 61 15.08 12.19 -3.15
N MET A 62 15.43 11.60 -2.00
CA MET A 62 15.69 12.34 -0.77
C MET A 62 17.06 13.03 -0.78
N LYS A 63 17.88 12.88 -1.83
CA LYS A 63 19.21 13.51 -1.96
C LYS A 63 20.07 13.30 -0.71
N GLN A 64 20.08 12.06 -0.18
CA GLN A 64 20.77 11.68 1.06
C GLN A 64 20.25 12.32 2.35
N ALA A 65 19.11 13.01 2.33
CA ALA A 65 18.40 13.35 3.56
C ALA A 65 18.00 12.08 4.31
N ARG A 66 17.92 12.18 5.64
CA ARG A 66 17.56 11.04 6.49
C ARG A 66 16.18 10.49 6.13
N ILE A 67 16.04 9.18 6.21
CA ILE A 67 14.77 8.46 6.07
C ILE A 67 14.50 7.76 7.40
N ASP A 68 13.67 8.39 8.23
CA ASP A 68 13.38 7.92 9.58
C ASP A 68 12.31 6.83 9.56
N ALA A 69 11.32 6.94 8.67
CA ALA A 69 10.34 5.89 8.43
C ALA A 69 9.72 5.98 7.02
N VAL A 70 9.14 4.87 6.55
CA VAL A 70 8.53 4.78 5.21
C VAL A 70 7.23 3.99 5.22
N ASN A 71 6.29 4.36 4.34
CA ASN A 71 5.08 3.58 4.08
C ASN A 71 4.61 3.75 2.64
N TYR A 72 3.72 2.87 2.18
CA TYR A 72 2.97 3.03 0.95
C TYR A 72 1.65 3.74 1.19
N ALA A 73 1.20 4.45 0.18
CA ALA A 73 -0.09 5.11 0.14
C ALA A 73 -0.81 4.86 -1.19
N ASN A 74 -2.13 4.80 -1.12
CA ASN A 74 -3.02 4.74 -2.26
C ASN A 74 -3.92 5.98 -2.23
N ILE A 75 -4.25 6.58 -3.37
CA ILE A 75 -5.31 7.61 -3.37
C ILE A 75 -6.65 6.92 -3.11
N GLU A 76 -7.46 7.50 -2.23
CA GLU A 76 -8.86 7.14 -2.11
C GLU A 76 -9.62 7.66 -3.34
N TYR A 77 -9.87 6.77 -4.30
CA TYR A 77 -10.74 7.11 -5.43
C TYR A 77 -12.19 7.02 -4.98
N THR A 78 -12.89 8.16 -4.99
CA THR A 78 -14.35 8.13 -4.86
C THR A 78 -14.95 7.42 -6.08
N LEU A 79 -15.98 6.59 -5.89
CA LEU A 79 -16.71 5.90 -6.98
C LEU A 79 -17.16 6.82 -8.12
N ALA A 80 -17.29 8.13 -7.87
CA ALA A 80 -17.58 9.14 -8.88
C ALA A 80 -16.40 9.37 -9.85
N ASP A 81 -15.17 9.32 -9.35
CA ASP A 81 -13.96 9.48 -10.15
C ASP A 81 -13.65 8.23 -10.99
N SER A 82 -13.95 7.03 -10.47
CA SER A 82 -13.80 5.78 -11.24
C SER A 82 -14.81 5.71 -12.39
N LEU A 83 -16.07 6.09 -12.18
CA LEU A 83 -17.08 6.14 -13.23
C LEU A 83 -16.77 7.20 -14.29
N LYS A 84 -16.29 8.38 -13.87
CA LYS A 84 -15.91 9.46 -14.80
C LYS A 84 -14.67 9.10 -15.62
N ASN A 85 -13.67 8.46 -15.01
CA ASN A 85 -12.46 8.03 -15.72
C ASN A 85 -12.73 6.80 -16.60
N ASP A 86 -13.55 5.83 -16.18
CA ASP A 86 -13.95 4.70 -17.01
C ASP A 86 -14.78 5.15 -18.22
N MET A 87 -15.67 6.12 -18.05
CA MET A 87 -16.46 6.68 -19.15
C MET A 87 -15.58 7.50 -20.11
N LYS A 88 -14.67 8.33 -19.59
CA LYS A 88 -13.70 9.09 -20.39
C LYS A 88 -12.73 8.18 -21.14
N ASN A 89 -12.28 7.10 -20.51
CA ASN A 89 -11.36 6.12 -21.12
C ASN A 89 -12.08 5.23 -22.14
N LYS A 90 -13.34 4.85 -21.91
CA LYS A 90 -14.16 4.16 -22.93
C LYS A 90 -14.45 5.04 -24.13
N LEU A 91 -14.75 6.33 -23.94
CA LEU A 91 -14.94 7.28 -25.05
C LEU A 91 -13.66 7.48 -25.87
N LYS A 92 -12.49 7.61 -25.20
CA LYS A 92 -11.20 7.72 -25.90
C LYS A 92 -10.83 6.42 -26.65
N GLY A 93 -11.15 5.26 -26.08
CA GLY A 93 -10.96 3.95 -26.73
C GLY A 93 -11.88 3.70 -27.91
N MET A 94 -13.07 4.34 -27.95
CA MET A 94 -13.95 4.29 -29.12
C MET A 94 -13.52 5.23 -30.25
N ALA A 95 -12.84 6.34 -29.93
CA ALA A 95 -12.34 7.30 -30.92
C ALA A 95 -11.02 6.86 -31.60
N THR A 96 -10.36 5.83 -31.08
CA THR A 96 -9.11 5.28 -31.61
C THR A 96 -9.32 3.85 -32.09
N LEU A 97 -9.76 3.70 -33.34
CA LEU A 97 -9.64 2.45 -34.10
C LEU A 97 -8.14 2.12 -34.25
N GLY A 98 -7.54 1.54 -33.22
CA GLY A 98 -6.11 1.22 -33.19
C GLY A 98 -5.56 1.10 -31.77
N THR A 99 -5.68 -0.10 -31.20
CA THR A 99 -4.67 -0.75 -30.34
C THR A 99 -3.99 0.04 -29.20
N VAL A 100 -4.64 1.02 -28.55
CA VAL A 100 -4.10 1.60 -27.31
C VAL A 100 -5.13 1.45 -26.18
N ARG A 101 -4.95 0.39 -25.39
CA ARG A 101 -5.67 0.20 -24.13
C ARG A 101 -5.21 1.28 -23.14
N PHE A 102 -6.02 2.32 -22.95
CA PHE A 102 -5.85 3.27 -21.85
C PHE A 102 -6.12 2.55 -20.53
N ARG A 103 -5.07 2.01 -19.91
CA ARG A 103 -5.07 1.70 -18.47
C ARG A 103 -4.83 3.03 -17.75
N SER A 104 -5.77 3.45 -16.92
CA SER A 104 -5.45 4.41 -15.85
C SER A 104 -4.38 3.72 -15.01
N VAL A 105 -3.11 4.11 -15.16
CA VAL A 105 -2.03 3.42 -14.45
C VAL A 105 -2.10 3.88 -13.00
N HIS A 106 -2.51 2.96 -12.12
CA HIS A 106 -2.41 3.16 -10.69
C HIS A 106 -0.93 3.04 -10.32
N THR A 107 -0.31 4.15 -9.97
CA THR A 107 1.10 4.19 -9.61
C THR A 107 1.25 4.19 -8.08
N PRO A 108 2.26 3.48 -7.54
CA PRO A 108 2.51 3.45 -6.11
C PRO A 108 2.89 4.84 -5.60
N LYS A 109 2.38 5.18 -4.42
CA LYS A 109 2.81 6.39 -3.70
C LYS A 109 3.58 6.01 -2.45
N TYR A 110 4.61 6.78 -2.17
CA TYR A 110 5.53 6.52 -1.09
C TYR A 110 5.50 7.67 -0.11
N LEU A 111 5.25 7.34 1.15
CA LEU A 111 5.35 8.27 2.27
C LEU A 111 6.70 8.07 2.95
N VAL A 112 7.43 9.16 3.14
CA VAL A 112 8.74 9.17 3.79
C VAL A 112 8.72 10.21 4.90
N LEU A 113 8.94 9.77 6.14
CA LEU A 113 9.14 10.67 7.27
C LEU A 113 10.62 11.02 7.39
N SER A 114 10.93 12.31 7.36
CA SER A 114 12.28 12.85 7.55
C SER A 114 12.23 13.97 8.58
N GLY A 115 12.66 13.67 9.80
CA GLY A 115 12.45 14.51 10.96
C GLY A 115 10.98 14.74 11.26
N ASP A 116 10.58 16.00 11.20
CA ASP A 116 9.22 16.48 11.42
C ASP A 116 8.54 16.89 10.09
N THR A 117 9.04 16.38 8.96
CA THR A 117 8.44 16.61 7.66
C THR A 117 8.07 15.28 7.02
N LEU A 118 6.84 15.21 6.52
CA LEU A 118 6.37 14.08 5.75
C LEU A 118 6.50 14.41 4.26
N HIS A 119 7.16 13.53 3.51
CA HIS A 119 7.29 13.61 2.08
C HIS A 119 6.35 12.59 1.43
N LEU A 120 5.67 13.01 0.37
CA LEU A 120 4.88 12.14 -0.49
C LEU A 120 5.53 12.15 -1.88
N PHE A 121 5.93 10.96 -2.33
CA PHE A 121 6.41 10.73 -3.68
C PHE A 121 5.32 10.01 -4.48
N ASP A 122 4.99 10.58 -5.63
CA ASP A 122 4.16 9.96 -6.64
C ASP A 122 5.04 9.48 -7.79
N THR A 123 4.87 8.24 -8.23
CA THR A 123 5.58 7.73 -9.39
C THR A 123 4.72 7.80 -10.64
N ASP A 124 5.33 7.89 -11.81
CA ASP A 124 4.66 7.72 -13.10
C ASP A 124 4.55 6.24 -13.48
N THR A 125 4.13 6.00 -14.73
CA THR A 125 3.90 4.65 -15.28
C THR A 125 5.18 3.85 -15.49
N ASP A 126 6.32 4.54 -15.55
CA ASP A 126 7.64 3.95 -15.74
C ASP A 126 8.32 3.71 -14.39
N GLY A 127 7.69 4.12 -13.29
CA GLY A 127 8.17 3.97 -11.91
C GLY A 127 9.08 5.10 -11.47
N GLU A 128 9.24 6.14 -12.30
CA GLU A 128 10.04 7.32 -12.00
C GLU A 128 9.23 8.28 -11.13
N ILE A 129 9.89 9.08 -10.29
CA ILE A 129 9.19 10.06 -9.46
C ILE A 129 8.71 11.22 -10.32
N ASP A 130 7.39 11.37 -10.39
CA ASP A 130 6.70 12.44 -11.12
C ASP A 130 6.43 13.63 -10.21
N THR A 131 5.98 13.37 -8.98
CA THR A 131 5.61 14.43 -8.03
C THR A 131 6.24 14.20 -6.65
N HIS A 132 6.76 15.29 -6.07
CA HIS A 132 7.24 15.33 -4.69
C HIS A 132 6.51 16.43 -3.91
N LEU A 133 5.66 16.03 -2.96
CA LEU A 133 4.99 16.95 -2.04
C LEU A 133 5.61 16.85 -0.65
N THR A 134 5.66 17.97 0.06
CA THR A 134 6.16 18.04 1.44
C THR A 134 5.10 18.62 2.37
N PHE A 135 4.92 17.98 3.51
CA PHE A 135 3.96 18.34 4.53
C PHE A 135 4.74 18.73 5.79
N PRO A 136 4.97 20.03 6.02
CA PRO A 136 5.68 20.52 7.20
C PRO A 136 4.83 20.36 8.47
N PRO A 137 5.41 20.54 9.67
CA PRO A 137 4.73 20.32 10.93
C PRO A 137 3.37 21.01 11.09
N LEU A 138 3.23 22.23 10.54
CA LEU A 138 1.98 22.99 10.62
C LEU A 138 0.83 22.26 9.92
N ARG A 139 1.07 21.70 8.73
CA ARG A 139 0.07 20.92 7.98
C ARG A 139 -0.25 19.60 8.68
N LEU A 140 0.76 18.94 9.24
CA LEU A 140 0.59 17.65 9.91
C LEU A 140 -0.21 17.76 11.21
N LYS A 141 -0.10 18.87 11.95
CA LYS A 141 -0.92 19.16 13.14
C LYS A 141 -2.41 19.33 12.84
N GLU A 142 -2.74 19.75 11.62
CA GLU A 142 -4.12 19.92 11.15
C GLU A 142 -4.63 18.72 10.34
N SER A 143 -3.74 17.75 10.06
CA SER A 143 -4.07 16.51 9.35
C SER A 143 -4.77 15.52 10.27
N ARG A 144 -5.32 14.46 9.69
CA ARG A 144 -6.07 13.45 10.45
C ARG A 144 -5.70 12.05 9.99
N LEU A 145 -5.64 11.11 10.94
CA LEU A 145 -5.53 9.69 10.65
C LEU A 145 -6.70 8.96 11.33
N ILE A 146 -7.42 8.12 10.59
CA ILE A 146 -8.51 7.30 11.12
C ILE A 146 -8.42 5.87 10.61
N GLU A 147 -8.91 4.91 11.40
CA GLU A 147 -9.08 3.54 10.93
C GLU A 147 -10.12 3.50 9.79
N TYR A 148 -9.77 2.82 8.70
CA TYR A 148 -10.60 2.69 7.50
C TYR A 148 -10.93 1.21 7.29
N PRO A 149 -12.21 0.82 7.19
CA PRO A 149 -12.60 -0.57 7.13
C PRO A 149 -12.20 -1.20 5.79
N LEU A 150 -11.50 -2.34 5.87
CA LEU A 150 -11.19 -3.17 4.71
C LEU A 150 -12.44 -3.89 4.19
N ALA A 151 -12.67 -3.83 2.88
CA ALA A 151 -13.75 -4.57 2.22
C ALA A 151 -13.29 -5.25 0.93
N GLY A 152 -14.03 -6.27 0.50
CA GLY A 152 -13.84 -6.92 -0.80
C GLY A 152 -12.43 -7.47 -1.02
N GLN A 153 -11.83 -7.13 -2.17
CA GLN A 153 -10.52 -7.62 -2.58
C GLN A 153 -9.37 -7.08 -1.72
N GLU A 154 -9.46 -5.84 -1.25
CA GLU A 154 -8.44 -5.21 -0.39
C GLU A 154 -8.32 -5.96 0.94
N LYS A 155 -9.45 -6.35 1.51
CA LYS A 155 -9.49 -7.18 2.73
C LYS A 155 -8.79 -8.52 2.51
N ALA A 156 -9.12 -9.22 1.42
CA ALA A 156 -8.53 -10.51 1.13
C ALA A 156 -7.01 -10.42 0.89
N GLN A 157 -6.54 -9.34 0.25
CA GLN A 157 -5.12 -9.09 0.01
C GLN A 157 -4.37 -8.77 1.31
N ALA A 158 -4.96 -7.94 2.19
CA ALA A 158 -4.41 -7.64 3.51
C ALA A 158 -4.34 -8.90 4.39
N GLU A 159 -5.42 -9.69 4.46
CA GLU A 159 -5.47 -10.94 5.24
C GLU A 159 -4.45 -11.98 4.72
N ALA A 160 -4.16 -11.99 3.42
CA ALA A 160 -3.12 -12.87 2.85
C ALA A 160 -1.70 -12.51 3.32
N ARG A 161 -1.49 -11.29 3.85
CA ARG A 161 -0.23 -10.83 4.45
C ARG A 161 -0.21 -11.01 5.98
N GLY A 162 -1.35 -11.26 6.60
CA GLY A 162 -1.50 -11.49 8.03
C GLY A 162 -2.80 -10.90 8.58
N ASN A 163 -3.31 -11.46 9.67
CA ASN A 163 -4.58 -11.01 10.29
C ASN A 163 -4.43 -9.70 11.07
N ASN A 164 -3.19 -9.26 11.29
CA ASN A 164 -2.85 -8.04 12.02
C ASN A 164 -2.77 -6.82 11.10
N VAL A 165 -3.03 -6.96 9.81
CA VAL A 165 -2.98 -5.84 8.86
C VAL A 165 -4.25 -5.00 9.01
N LYS A 166 -4.07 -3.73 9.36
CA LYS A 166 -5.10 -2.69 9.43
C LYS A 166 -4.89 -1.67 8.32
N THR A 167 -5.95 -0.93 8.05
CA THR A 167 -5.96 0.14 7.04
C THR A 167 -6.41 1.44 7.69
N TYR A 168 -5.83 2.53 7.22
CA TYR A 168 -6.08 3.86 7.72
C TYR A 168 -6.28 4.84 6.58
N LYS A 169 -7.17 5.81 6.79
CA LYS A 169 -7.33 6.97 5.94
C LYS A 169 -6.57 8.14 6.55
N LEU A 170 -5.53 8.57 5.85
CA LEU A 170 -4.68 9.71 6.15
C LEU A 170 -5.16 10.91 5.33
N SER A 171 -5.75 11.89 6.01
CA SER A 171 -6.20 13.15 5.43
C SER A 171 -5.13 14.22 5.66
N LEU A 172 -4.31 14.48 4.64
CA LEU A 172 -3.24 15.48 4.70
C LEU A 172 -3.75 16.87 4.29
N GLN A 173 -3.53 17.87 5.13
CA GLN A 173 -3.98 19.22 4.83
C GLN A 173 -3.20 19.86 3.68
N THR A 174 -3.93 20.52 2.79
CA THR A 174 -3.40 21.36 1.71
C THR A 174 -4.05 22.74 1.79
N ASP A 175 -3.73 23.65 0.86
CA ASP A 175 -4.40 24.96 0.78
C ASP A 175 -5.87 24.87 0.34
N ASP A 176 -6.22 23.82 -0.41
CA ASP A 176 -7.56 23.64 -0.96
C ASP A 176 -8.36 22.62 -0.14
N LYS A 177 -8.32 21.36 -0.57
CA LYS A 177 -8.98 20.23 0.06
C LYS A 177 -7.95 19.27 0.62
N PRO A 178 -8.24 18.57 1.73
CA PRO A 178 -7.35 17.53 2.22
C PRO A 178 -7.05 16.50 1.12
N LEU A 179 -5.78 16.11 1.02
CA LEU A 179 -5.36 14.98 0.22
C LEU A 179 -5.64 13.71 1.01
N GLU A 180 -6.54 12.88 0.49
CA GLU A 180 -6.98 11.65 1.13
C GLU A 180 -6.17 10.45 0.62
N LEU A 181 -5.46 9.80 1.53
CA LEU A 181 -4.61 8.65 1.26
C LEU A 181 -5.05 7.44 2.10
N ILE A 182 -5.04 6.26 1.49
CA ILE A 182 -5.22 4.99 2.17
C ILE A 182 -3.84 4.36 2.40
N ILE A 183 -3.50 4.16 3.67
CA ILE A 183 -2.24 3.55 4.11
C ILE A 183 -2.54 2.28 4.92
N TYR A 184 -1.60 1.35 4.93
CA TYR A 184 -1.75 0.06 5.60
C TYR A 184 -0.72 -0.07 6.72
N SER A 185 -0.99 -0.93 7.71
CA SER A 185 0.01 -1.36 8.71
C SER A 185 0.91 -2.49 8.16
N CYS A 186 1.11 -2.50 6.85
CA CYS A 186 1.98 -3.38 6.08
C CYS A 186 2.27 -2.64 4.76
N LEU A 187 3.47 -2.75 4.20
CA LEU A 187 3.77 -2.17 2.88
C LEU A 187 2.99 -2.92 1.80
N ILE A 188 1.81 -2.42 1.42
CA ILE A 188 0.92 -3.03 0.42
C ILE A 188 0.44 -1.96 -0.57
N PHE A 189 0.54 -2.27 -1.85
CA PHE A 189 -0.11 -1.52 -2.92
C PHE A 189 -1.30 -2.32 -3.47
N THR A 190 -2.54 -1.92 -3.13
CA THR A 190 -3.74 -2.75 -3.37
C THR A 190 -4.37 -2.57 -4.74
N ASN A 191 -3.97 -1.55 -5.50
CA ASN A 191 -4.51 -1.31 -6.84
C ASN A 191 -3.97 -2.27 -7.91
N ILE A 192 -2.95 -3.07 -7.57
CA ILE A 192 -2.43 -4.14 -8.42
C ILE A 192 -2.54 -5.45 -7.63
N PRO A 193 -3.13 -6.52 -8.21
CA PRO A 193 -3.11 -7.84 -7.59
C PRO A 193 -1.65 -8.30 -7.40
N GLU A 194 -1.15 -8.18 -6.18
CA GLU A 194 0.17 -8.68 -5.83
C GLU A 194 0.08 -10.12 -5.36
N THR A 195 0.99 -10.95 -5.86
CA THR A 195 1.21 -12.25 -5.22
C THR A 195 1.84 -11.99 -3.86
N PRO A 196 1.27 -12.49 -2.75
CA PRO A 196 1.90 -12.34 -1.45
C PRO A 196 3.33 -12.89 -1.49
N GLY A 197 4.26 -12.13 -0.94
CA GLY A 197 5.67 -12.50 -0.82
C GLY A 197 5.90 -13.69 0.12
N SER A 198 7.13 -13.85 0.58
CA SER A 198 7.44 -14.80 1.65
C SER A 198 6.87 -14.30 3.00
N PRO A 199 6.69 -15.20 4.00
CA PRO A 199 6.34 -14.77 5.36
C PRO A 199 7.34 -13.78 5.95
N GLU A 200 8.64 -13.95 5.68
CA GLU A 200 9.70 -13.07 6.17
C GLU A 200 9.59 -11.66 5.57
N GLU A 201 9.31 -11.56 4.26
CA GLU A 201 9.00 -10.29 3.60
C GLU A 201 7.77 -9.64 4.24
N ALA A 202 6.71 -10.41 4.49
CA ALA A 202 5.52 -9.88 5.15
C ALA A 202 5.80 -9.37 6.58
N VAL A 203 6.61 -10.08 7.37
CA VAL A 203 7.04 -9.60 8.70
C VAL A 203 7.81 -8.29 8.58
N ARG A 204 8.80 -8.21 7.67
CA ARG A 204 9.56 -6.99 7.39
C ARG A 204 8.63 -5.84 7.03
N ASP A 205 7.72 -6.05 6.09
CA ASP A 205 6.81 -5.03 5.57
C ASP A 205 5.81 -4.56 6.63
N ILE A 206 5.34 -5.46 7.50
CA ILE A 206 4.50 -5.12 8.66
C ILE A 206 5.28 -4.27 9.66
N VAL A 207 6.51 -4.67 10.02
CA VAL A 207 7.33 -3.93 10.98
C VAL A 207 7.65 -2.53 10.47
N VAL A 208 8.09 -2.39 9.21
CA VAL A 208 8.44 -1.09 8.61
C VAL A 208 7.22 -0.16 8.54
N ALA A 209 6.06 -0.66 8.11
CA ALA A 209 4.85 0.16 8.05
C ALA A 209 4.33 0.58 9.44
N ASN A 210 4.43 -0.30 10.45
CA ASN A 210 4.05 0.05 11.82
C ASN A 210 5.03 1.02 12.48
N ASP A 211 6.31 0.97 12.12
CA ASP A 211 7.30 1.96 12.55
C ASP A 211 6.96 3.35 12.03
N PHE A 212 6.58 3.46 10.76
CA PHE A 212 6.07 4.71 10.21
C PHE A 212 4.87 5.23 10.99
N LEU A 213 3.86 4.39 11.24
CA LEU A 213 2.68 4.79 12.01
C LEU A 213 3.04 5.21 13.44
N LYS A 214 3.98 4.49 14.07
CA LYS A 214 4.47 4.81 15.41
C LYS A 214 5.15 6.17 15.45
N GLN A 215 6.16 6.38 14.59
CA GLN A 215 6.93 7.62 14.57
C GLN A 215 6.06 8.82 14.20
N LEU A 216 5.16 8.66 13.22
CA LEU A 216 4.20 9.72 12.85
C LEU A 216 3.30 10.08 14.05
N GLY A 217 2.77 9.09 14.77
CA GLY A 217 1.93 9.32 15.95
C GLY A 217 2.67 9.86 17.18
N ASP A 218 3.96 9.54 17.32
CA ASP A 218 4.81 10.07 18.40
C ASP A 218 5.16 11.55 18.15
N LEU A 219 5.36 11.95 16.89
CA LEU A 219 5.59 13.36 16.52
C LEU A 219 4.29 14.19 16.48
N TYR A 220 3.19 13.59 16.04
CA TYR A 220 1.89 14.25 15.85
C TYR A 220 0.79 13.47 16.57
N PRO A 221 0.42 13.88 17.82
CA PRO A 221 -0.59 13.17 18.60
C PRO A 221 -1.97 13.06 17.92
N ASN A 222 -2.33 14.00 17.03
CA ASN A 222 -3.55 13.95 16.21
C ASN A 222 -3.53 12.85 15.12
N LEU A 223 -2.36 12.28 14.83
CA LEU A 223 -2.15 11.18 13.89
C LEU A 223 -1.84 9.86 14.61
N LYS A 224 -1.95 9.81 15.93
CA LYS A 224 -1.63 8.61 16.71
C LYS A 224 -2.70 7.55 16.60
N MET A 225 -2.29 6.34 16.25
CA MET A 225 -3.16 5.16 16.17
C MET A 225 -2.71 4.05 17.11
N ARG A 226 -3.65 3.18 17.48
CA ARG A 226 -3.31 1.91 18.14
C ARG A 226 -2.71 0.97 17.11
N LEU A 227 -1.46 0.60 17.30
CA LEU A 227 -0.76 -0.30 16.40
C LEU A 227 -1.18 -1.75 16.67
N PRO A 228 -1.47 -2.55 15.63
CA PRO A 228 -1.93 -3.92 15.80
C PRO A 228 -0.86 -4.88 16.35
N ILE A 229 0.42 -4.50 16.29
CA ILE A 229 1.55 -5.37 16.63
C ILE A 229 2.31 -4.97 17.91
N LEU A 230 1.96 -3.85 18.54
CA LEU A 230 2.63 -3.29 19.74
C LEU A 230 1.66 -3.08 20.91
#